data_AF-A0A166BDR6-F1
#
_entry.id   AF-A0A166BDR6-F1
#
_cell.length_a   1.000
_cell.length_b   1.000
_cell.length_c   1.000
_cell.angle_alpha   90.00
_cell.angle_beta   90.00
_cell.angle_gamma   90.00
#
_symmetry.space_group_name_H-M   'P 1'
#
loop_
_entity.id
_entity.type
_entity.pdbx_description
1 polymer ?
#
loop_
_entity_poly.entity_id
_entity_poly.type
_entity_poly.pdbx_seq_one_letter_code
_entity_poly.pdbx_strand_id
1 'polypeptide(L)'
;MKRGIISILTIFLGILIICLPLFGINSAYSIIGLSILLLGIFLLISGIAEIDYSPTRSIISIILGSIMLVLSLGFIFNLNLFGIISEITLFLGGIFLMVIGLITLIGNKNNKYGFWIGIIGVLIGILYILIGLLFPKPLFLGFLVGLWLFICGALRLVDRV
;
A
#
# COMPACT_ATOMS: atom_id res chain seq x y z
N MET A 1 22.53 -4.38 5.67
CA MET A 1 21.78 -5.44 4.94
C MET A 1 20.25 -5.32 5.00
N LYS A 2 19.60 -4.83 6.08
CA LYS A 2 18.12 -4.70 6.20
C LYS A 2 17.42 -3.93 5.05
N ARG A 3 17.85 -2.70 4.71
CA ARG A 3 17.13 -1.79 3.76
C ARG A 3 16.90 -2.29 2.32
N GLY A 4 17.85 -3.00 1.73
CA GLY A 4 17.75 -3.44 0.33
C GLY A 4 17.00 -4.75 0.17
N ILE A 5 17.03 -5.63 1.18
CA ILE A 5 16.12 -6.79 1.23
C ILE A 5 14.68 -6.28 1.22
N ILE A 6 14.39 -5.25 2.03
CA ILE A 6 13.05 -4.61 2.07
C ILE A 6 12.71 -3.97 0.73
N SER A 7 13.67 -3.32 0.07
CA SER A 7 13.45 -2.69 -1.23
C SER A 7 13.08 -3.72 -2.30
N ILE A 8 13.87 -4.80 -2.41
CA ILE A 8 13.62 -5.92 -3.32
C ILE A 8 12.27 -6.58 -3.01
N LEU A 9 11.99 -6.80 -1.73
CA LEU A 9 10.72 -7.36 -1.29
C LEU A 9 9.55 -6.45 -1.71
N THR A 10 9.69 -5.14 -1.52
CA THR A 10 8.64 -4.17 -1.89
C THR A 10 8.39 -4.17 -3.40
N ILE A 11 9.45 -4.23 -4.21
CA ILE A 11 9.34 -4.39 -5.67
C ILE A 11 8.59 -5.68 -6.00
N PHE A 12 8.95 -6.78 -5.35
CA PHE A 12 8.30 -8.07 -5.57
C PHE A 12 6.81 -8.04 -5.20
N LEU A 13 6.44 -7.45 -4.06
CA LEU A 13 5.03 -7.25 -3.68
C LEU A 13 4.29 -6.39 -4.71
N GLY A 14 4.91 -5.31 -5.20
CA GLY A 14 4.31 -4.45 -6.23
C GLY A 14 4.02 -5.20 -7.54
N ILE A 15 5.01 -5.97 -8.03
CA ILE A 15 4.85 -6.81 -9.22
C ILE A 15 3.78 -7.87 -9.01
N LEU A 16 3.74 -8.49 -7.83
CA LEU A 16 2.73 -9.51 -7.49
C LEU A 16 1.33 -8.93 -7.64
N ILE A 17 1.07 -7.72 -7.12
CA ILE A 17 -0.22 -7.04 -7.27
C ILE A 17 -0.53 -6.72 -8.74
N ILE A 18 0.44 -6.20 -9.48
CA ILE A 18 0.27 -5.86 -10.90
C ILE A 18 -0.08 -7.10 -11.74
N CYS A 19 0.42 -8.28 -11.36
CA CYS A 19 0.14 -9.55 -12.03
C CYS A 19 -1.18 -10.21 -11.58
N LEU A 20 -1.80 -9.81 -10.45
CA LEU A 20 -3.08 -10.38 -9.99
C LEU A 20 -4.19 -10.39 -11.07
N PRO A 21 -4.36 -9.32 -11.88
CA PRO A 21 -5.29 -9.31 -13.00
C PRO A 21 -5.09 -10.43 -14.03
N LEU A 22 -3.85 -10.89 -14.22
CA LEU A 22 -3.49 -11.91 -15.21
C LEU A 22 -3.90 -13.32 -14.77
N PHE A 23 -4.10 -13.54 -13.46
CA PHE A 23 -4.51 -14.82 -12.90
C PHE A 23 -6.04 -15.06 -12.96
N GLY A 24 -6.79 -14.22 -13.67
CA GLY A 24 -8.24 -14.40 -13.85
C GLY A 24 -9.05 -14.20 -12.56
N ILE A 25 -8.48 -13.51 -11.58
CA ILE A 25 -9.16 -13.15 -10.33
C ILE A 25 -10.18 -12.05 -10.66
N ASN A 26 -11.41 -12.45 -10.97
CA ASN A 26 -12.46 -11.53 -11.44
C ASN A 26 -13.32 -10.94 -10.31
N SER A 27 -13.10 -11.35 -9.05
CA SER A 27 -13.86 -10.78 -7.94
C SER A 27 -13.22 -9.46 -7.48
N ALA A 28 -13.98 -8.38 -7.63
CA ALA A 28 -13.59 -7.02 -7.25
C ALA A 28 -12.93 -6.94 -5.87
N TYR A 29 -13.56 -7.61 -4.90
CA TYR A 29 -13.21 -7.57 -3.50
C TYR A 29 -11.93 -8.34 -3.19
N SER A 30 -11.60 -9.40 -3.93
CA SER A 30 -10.36 -10.13 -3.70
C SER A 30 -9.14 -9.34 -4.16
N ILE A 31 -9.23 -8.62 -5.30
CA ILE A 31 -8.13 -7.76 -5.77
C ILE A 31 -7.85 -6.66 -4.75
N ILE A 32 -8.89 -5.97 -4.28
CA ILE A 32 -8.75 -4.87 -3.33
C ILE A 32 -8.28 -5.39 -1.97
N GLY A 33 -8.87 -6.48 -1.49
CA GLY A 33 -8.46 -7.15 -0.26
C GLY A 33 -6.99 -7.57 -0.31
N LEU A 34 -6.55 -8.24 -1.37
CA LEU A 34 -5.15 -8.64 -1.57
C LEU A 34 -4.21 -7.42 -1.66
N SER A 35 -4.65 -6.35 -2.32
CA SER A 35 -3.86 -5.11 -2.42
C SER A 35 -3.63 -4.46 -1.05
N ILE A 36 -4.69 -4.38 -0.23
CA ILE A 36 -4.62 -3.86 1.14
C ILE A 36 -3.78 -4.79 2.03
N LEU A 37 -3.93 -6.11 1.85
CA LEU A 37 -3.14 -7.12 2.58
C LEU A 37 -1.63 -6.92 2.33
N LEU A 38 -1.24 -6.80 1.07
CA LEU A 38 0.15 -6.63 0.66
C LEU A 38 0.72 -5.27 1.10
N LEU A 39 -0.08 -4.20 1.06
CA LEU A 39 0.28 -2.92 1.69
C LEU A 39 0.50 -3.08 3.20
N GLY A 40 -0.36 -3.82 3.90
CA GLY A 40 -0.25 -4.10 5.33
C GLY A 40 1.04 -4.86 5.68
N ILE A 41 1.37 -5.90 4.90
CA ILE A 41 2.64 -6.64 5.02
C ILE A 41 3.83 -5.69 4.83
N PHE A 42 3.81 -4.88 3.77
CA PHE A 42 4.87 -3.91 3.50
C PHE A 42 5.08 -2.92 4.67
N LEU A 43 4.00 -2.43 5.27
CA LEU A 43 4.02 -1.53 6.41
C LEU A 43 4.61 -2.18 7.66
N LEU A 44 4.21 -3.40 7.98
CA LEU A 44 4.76 -4.15 9.13
C LEU A 44 6.27 -4.34 8.99
N ILE A 45 6.71 -4.79 7.81
CA ILE A 45 8.12 -5.02 7.53
C ILE A 45 8.91 -3.71 7.57
N SER A 46 8.37 -2.65 6.96
CA SER A 46 8.98 -1.32 7.00
C SER A 46 9.08 -0.78 8.42
N GLY A 47 8.06 -0.98 9.25
CA GLY A 47 8.06 -0.56 10.64
C GLY A 47 9.11 -1.27 11.47
N ILE A 48 9.17 -2.59 11.40
CA ILE A 48 10.20 -3.37 12.12
C ILE A 48 11.61 -2.93 11.70
N ALA A 49 11.80 -2.58 10.42
CA ALA A 49 13.10 -2.15 9.91
C ALA A 49 13.50 -0.72 10.29
N GLU A 50 12.53 0.14 10.56
CA GLU A 50 12.75 1.56 10.91
C GLU A 50 12.74 1.80 12.44
N ILE A 51 12.60 0.76 13.27
CA ILE A 51 12.59 0.85 14.76
C ILE A 51 13.85 1.56 15.29
N ASP A 52 15.01 1.25 14.71
CA ASP A 52 16.31 1.76 15.15
C ASP A 52 16.53 3.23 14.75
N TYR A 53 15.79 3.73 13.75
CA TYR A 53 15.99 5.06 13.16
C TYR A 53 14.91 6.06 13.58
N SER A 54 13.65 5.64 13.63
CA SER A 54 12.51 6.50 13.92
C SER A 54 11.42 5.71 14.63
N PRO A 55 11.49 5.59 15.98
CA PRO A 55 10.59 4.72 16.74
C PRO A 55 9.12 5.13 16.55
N THR A 56 8.84 6.44 16.49
CA THR A 56 7.48 6.97 16.28
C THR A 56 6.87 6.49 14.97
N ARG A 57 7.64 6.56 13.87
CA ARG A 57 7.17 6.13 12.55
C ARG A 57 7.03 4.62 12.46
N SER A 58 7.95 3.89 13.09
CA SER A 58 7.87 2.44 13.19
C SER A 58 6.58 2.00 13.89
N ILE A 59 6.27 2.54 15.08
CA ILE A 59 5.05 2.22 15.83
C ILE A 59 3.80 2.50 14.99
N ILE A 60 3.71 3.69 14.36
CA ILE A 60 2.58 4.07 13.51
C ILE A 60 2.42 3.08 12.35
N SER A 61 3.51 2.73 11.67
CA SER A 61 3.47 1.79 10.54
C SER A 61 3.09 0.37 10.94
N ILE A 62 3.52 -0.09 12.12
CA ILE A 62 3.15 -1.41 12.64
C ILE A 62 1.67 -1.46 12.98
N ILE A 63 1.14 -0.42 13.64
CA ILE A 63 -0.28 -0.32 13.98
C ILE A 63 -1.15 -0.22 12.72
N LEU A 64 -0.76 0.61 11.75
CA LEU A 64 -1.49 0.70 10.48
C LEU A 64 -1.44 -0.62 9.71
N GLY A 65 -0.27 -1.25 9.65
CA GLY A 65 -0.10 -2.53 8.97
C GLY A 65 -0.95 -3.65 9.59
N SER A 66 -1.05 -3.69 10.92
CA SER A 66 -1.90 -4.69 11.62
C SER A 66 -3.39 -4.44 11.38
N ILE A 67 -3.85 -3.19 11.41
CA ILE A 67 -5.23 -2.82 11.06
C ILE A 67 -5.55 -3.24 9.62
N MET A 68 -4.64 -2.96 8.68
CA MET A 68 -4.81 -3.32 7.28
C MET A 68 -4.86 -4.84 7.07
N LEU A 69 -4.04 -5.62 7.78
CA LEU A 69 -4.11 -7.08 7.73
C LEU A 69 -5.48 -7.58 8.16
N VAL A 70 -5.98 -7.15 9.32
CA VAL A 70 -7.28 -7.61 9.85
C VAL A 70 -8.42 -7.24 8.89
N LEU A 71 -8.44 -6.00 8.39
CA LEU A 71 -9.45 -5.55 7.43
C LEU A 71 -9.39 -6.32 6.11
N SER A 72 -8.18 -6.55 5.59
CA SER A 72 -8.00 -7.26 4.32
C SER A 72 -8.47 -8.71 4.37
N LEU A 73 -8.22 -9.42 5.49
CA LEU A 73 -8.71 -10.77 5.70
C LEU A 73 -10.24 -10.78 5.75
N GLY A 74 -10.86 -9.78 6.38
CA GLY A 74 -12.31 -9.60 6.37
C GLY A 74 -12.87 -9.50 4.95
N PHE A 75 -12.22 -8.75 4.06
CA PHE A 75 -12.66 -8.58 2.67
C PHE A 75 -12.43 -9.83 1.79
N ILE A 76 -11.38 -10.61 2.05
CA ILE A 76 -11.08 -11.81 1.27
C ILE A 76 -12.02 -12.96 1.62
N PHE A 77 -12.31 -13.17 2.91
CA PHE A 77 -13.01 -14.38 3.36
C PHE A 77 -14.53 -14.20 3.50
N ASN A 78 -15.05 -12.99 3.68
CA ASN A 78 -16.47 -12.81 3.94
C ASN A 78 -17.07 -11.59 3.21
N LEU A 79 -17.59 -11.87 2.00
CA LEU A 79 -18.20 -10.89 1.11
C LEU A 79 -19.53 -10.32 1.64
N ASN A 80 -20.21 -11.05 2.54
CA ASN A 80 -21.57 -10.72 2.99
C ASN A 80 -21.63 -9.80 4.22
N LEU A 81 -20.50 -9.53 4.90
CA LEU A 81 -20.48 -8.68 6.10
C LEU A 81 -20.67 -7.19 5.79
N PHE A 82 -20.67 -6.80 4.52
CA PHE A 82 -20.43 -5.41 4.12
C PHE A 82 -21.36 -4.93 2.99
N GLY A 83 -22.65 -5.28 3.01
CA GLY A 83 -23.61 -4.83 1.97
C GLY A 83 -23.69 -3.30 1.79
N ILE A 84 -23.51 -2.52 2.86
CA ILE A 84 -23.45 -1.03 2.84
C ILE A 84 -22.00 -0.52 2.76
N ILE A 85 -21.03 -1.35 3.13
CA ILE A 85 -19.61 -1.00 3.24
C ILE A 85 -18.85 -1.35 1.95
N SER A 86 -19.45 -2.12 1.04
CA SER A 86 -18.94 -2.51 -0.28
C SER A 86 -18.41 -1.31 -1.07
N GLU A 87 -19.16 -0.22 -1.15
CA GLU A 87 -18.72 0.98 -1.87
C GLU A 87 -17.56 1.68 -1.16
N ILE A 88 -17.57 1.70 0.18
CA ILE A 88 -16.48 2.27 0.98
C ILE A 88 -15.20 1.44 0.82
N THR A 89 -15.31 0.11 0.65
CA THR A 89 -14.14 -0.76 0.44
C THR A 89 -13.36 -0.41 -0.81
N LEU A 90 -14.03 0.07 -1.86
CA LEU A 90 -13.40 0.48 -3.10
C LEU A 90 -12.43 1.64 -2.86
N PHE A 91 -12.76 2.57 -1.96
CA PHE A 91 -11.95 3.75 -1.66
C PHE A 91 -10.87 3.52 -0.59
N LEU A 92 -11.00 2.45 0.21
CA LEU A 92 -10.12 2.17 1.35
C LEU A 92 -8.64 2.10 0.95
N GLY A 93 -8.32 1.47 -0.18
CA GLY A 93 -6.94 1.39 -0.69
C GLY A 93 -6.31 2.76 -0.90
N GLY A 94 -7.05 3.71 -1.49
CA GLY A 94 -6.60 5.08 -1.74
C GLY A 94 -6.44 5.90 -0.46
N ILE A 95 -7.35 5.71 0.50
CA ILE A 95 -7.26 6.35 1.83
C ILE A 95 -5.98 5.87 2.54
N PHE A 96 -5.73 4.56 2.56
CA PHE A 96 -4.50 4.03 3.16
C PHE A 96 -3.25 4.53 2.44
N LEU A 97 -3.25 4.56 1.10
CA LEU A 97 -2.14 5.13 0.33
C LEU A 97 -1.85 6.59 0.69
N MET A 98 -2.88 7.42 0.84
CA MET A 98 -2.71 8.80 1.29
C MET A 98 -2.15 8.88 2.71
N VAL A 99 -2.69 8.11 3.65
CA VAL A 99 -2.21 8.11 5.04
C VAL A 99 -0.74 7.70 5.10
N ILE A 100 -0.36 6.64 4.38
CA ILE A 100 1.03 6.18 4.29
C ILE A 100 1.92 7.25 3.63
N GLY A 101 1.44 7.87 2.55
CA GLY A 101 2.12 8.98 1.88
C GLY A 101 2.38 10.15 2.83
N LEU A 102 1.39 10.56 3.63
CA LEU A 102 1.54 11.63 4.62
C LEU A 102 2.54 11.27 5.72
N ILE A 103 2.46 10.06 6.27
CA ILE A 103 3.39 9.58 7.31
C ILE A 103 4.83 9.59 6.79
N THR A 104 5.05 9.12 5.56
CA THR A 104 6.38 9.08 4.95
C THR A 104 6.90 10.48 4.59
N LEU A 105 6.02 11.41 4.21
CA LEU A 105 6.37 12.80 3.92
C LEU A 105 6.80 13.56 5.18
N ILE A 106 6.07 13.38 6.29
CA ILE A 106 6.40 13.99 7.58
C ILE A 106 7.68 13.35 8.18
N GLY A 107 7.82 12.03 8.05
CA GLY A 107 8.93 11.27 8.64
C GLY A 107 10.28 11.39 7.92
N ASN A 108 10.32 11.88 6.68
CA ASN A 108 11.55 11.94 5.86
C ASN A 108 11.95 13.36 5.41
N LYS A 109 11.67 14.41 6.21
CA LYS A 109 12.03 15.80 5.85
C LYS A 109 13.50 16.00 5.43
N ASN A 110 14.42 15.19 5.97
CA ASN A 110 15.86 15.30 5.69
C ASN A 110 16.36 14.36 4.58
N ASN A 111 15.53 13.45 4.05
CA ASN A 111 15.93 12.50 3.01
C ASN A 111 15.17 12.79 1.71
N LYS A 112 15.91 13.19 0.66
CA LYS A 112 15.35 13.57 -0.65
C LYS A 112 14.44 12.48 -1.21
N TYR A 113 14.85 11.21 -1.18
CA TYR A 113 14.08 10.11 -1.79
C TYR A 113 12.87 9.71 -0.94
N GLY A 114 12.99 9.73 0.38
CA GLY A 114 11.87 9.49 1.29
C GLY A 114 10.75 10.52 1.17
N PHE A 115 11.09 11.78 0.87
CA PHE A 115 10.14 12.84 0.62
C PHE A 115 9.36 12.66 -0.70
N TRP A 116 10.05 12.29 -1.78
CA TRP A 116 9.41 11.95 -3.07
C TRP A 116 8.48 10.74 -2.95
N ILE A 117 8.87 9.74 -2.16
CA ILE A 117 7.99 8.61 -1.85
C ILE A 117 6.72 9.13 -1.12
N GLY A 118 6.84 10.05 -0.16
CA GLY A 118 5.64 10.63 0.45
C GLY A 118 4.69 11.29 -0.55
N ILE A 119 5.22 12.13 -1.43
CA ILE A 119 4.44 12.89 -2.42
C ILE A 119 3.72 11.97 -3.39
N ILE A 120 4.45 11.03 -4.00
CA ILE A 120 3.89 10.16 -5.03
C ILE A 120 2.81 9.26 -4.40
N GLY A 121 2.95 8.86 -3.13
CA GLY A 121 1.96 8.06 -2.41
C GLY A 121 0.64 8.81 -2.18
N VAL A 122 0.73 10.08 -1.79
CA VAL A 122 -0.45 10.94 -1.66
C VAL A 122 -1.10 11.17 -3.04
N LEU A 123 -0.31 11.48 -4.06
CA LEU A 123 -0.83 11.71 -5.43
C LEU A 123 -1.53 10.47 -6.00
N ILE A 124 -0.92 9.29 -5.85
CA ILE A 124 -1.53 8.04 -6.30
C ILE A 124 -2.76 7.69 -5.44
N GLY A 125 -2.75 7.98 -4.15
CA GLY A 125 -3.93 7.86 -3.30
C GLY A 125 -5.10 8.73 -3.78
N ILE A 126 -4.83 9.98 -4.17
CA ILE A 126 -5.84 10.89 -4.75
C ILE A 126 -6.35 10.36 -6.09
N LEU A 127 -5.43 9.96 -6.97
CA LEU A 127 -5.77 9.38 -8.27
C LEU A 127 -6.62 8.11 -8.13
N TYR A 128 -6.30 7.28 -7.14
CA TYR A 128 -7.05 6.08 -6.80
C TYR A 128 -8.50 6.42 -6.44
N ILE A 129 -8.74 7.43 -5.59
CA ILE A 129 -10.11 7.83 -5.22
C ILE A 129 -10.86 8.38 -6.43
N LEU A 130 -10.22 9.22 -7.25
CA LEU A 130 -10.83 9.77 -8.48
C LEU A 130 -11.22 8.66 -9.45
N ILE A 131 -10.35 7.67 -9.66
CA ILE A 131 -10.64 6.52 -10.52
C ILE A 131 -11.73 5.64 -9.91
N GLY A 132 -11.71 5.43 -8.58
CA GLY A 132 -12.77 4.70 -7.88
C GLY A 132 -14.15 5.32 -8.07
N LEU A 133 -14.22 6.66 -8.20
CA LEU A 133 -15.47 7.39 -8.44
C LEU A 133 -15.92 7.35 -9.91
N LEU A 134 -14.98 7.54 -10.85
CA LEU A 134 -15.28 7.67 -12.29
C LEU A 134 -15.38 6.32 -13.01
N PHE A 135 -14.56 5.35 -12.60
CA PHE A 135 -14.43 4.04 -13.20
C PHE A 135 -14.19 2.98 -12.11
N PRO A 136 -15.25 2.47 -11.45
CA PRO A 136 -15.16 1.51 -10.34
C PRO A 136 -14.78 0.11 -10.82
N LYS A 137 -13.61 0.02 -11.47
CA LYS A 137 -12.98 -1.20 -11.98
C LYS A 137 -11.84 -1.55 -11.03
N PRO A 138 -12.01 -2.58 -10.18
CA PRO A 138 -11.05 -3.02 -9.16
C PRO A 138 -9.66 -3.32 -9.70
N LEU A 139 -9.60 -3.69 -10.98
CA LEU A 139 -8.39 -3.98 -11.72
C LEU A 139 -7.43 -2.76 -11.75
N PHE A 140 -7.96 -1.57 -12.03
CA PHE A 140 -7.15 -0.34 -12.06
C PHE A 140 -6.74 0.09 -10.64
N LEU A 141 -7.61 -0.14 -9.66
CA LEU A 141 -7.35 0.17 -8.26
C LEU A 141 -6.21 -0.68 -7.70
N GLY A 142 -6.24 -1.99 -7.92
CA GLY A 142 -5.13 -2.88 -7.56
C GLY A 142 -3.83 -2.50 -8.28
N PHE A 143 -3.91 -2.21 -9.58
CA PHE A 143 -2.74 -1.77 -10.35
C PHE A 143 -2.08 -0.51 -9.76
N LEU A 144 -2.86 0.48 -9.32
CA LEU A 144 -2.34 1.70 -8.68
C LEU A 144 -1.59 1.42 -7.39
N VAL A 145 -2.12 0.51 -6.55
CA VAL A 145 -1.44 0.07 -5.32
C VAL A 145 -0.14 -0.67 -5.65
N GLY A 146 -0.17 -1.57 -6.63
CA GLY A 146 1.03 -2.31 -7.06
C GLY A 146 2.10 -1.39 -7.65
N LEU A 147 1.70 -0.44 -8.49
CA LEU A 147 2.57 0.58 -9.07
C LEU A 147 3.20 1.46 -7.98
N TRP A 148 2.43 1.79 -6.93
CA TRP A 148 2.95 2.50 -5.78
C TRP A 148 4.05 1.73 -5.05
N LEU A 149 3.81 0.46 -4.73
CA LEU A 149 4.80 -0.40 -4.09
C LEU A 149 6.05 -0.57 -4.96
N PHE A 150 5.87 -0.76 -6.26
CA PHE A 150 6.98 -0.86 -7.20
C PHE A 150 7.87 0.40 -7.17
N ILE A 151 7.28 1.59 -7.28
CA ILE A 151 8.00 2.88 -7.23
C ILE A 151 8.70 3.05 -5.87
N CYS A 152 7.99 2.75 -4.78
CA CYS A 152 8.55 2.86 -3.43
C CYS A 152 9.77 1.95 -3.25
N GLY A 153 9.69 0.70 -3.73
CA GLY A 153 10.78 -0.25 -3.70
C GLY A 153 11.96 0.19 -4.59
N ALA A 154 11.70 0.69 -5.80
CA ALA A 154 12.73 1.19 -6.70
C ALA A 154 13.47 2.41 -6.12
N LEU A 155 12.73 3.40 -5.61
CA LEU A 155 13.33 4.61 -5.02
C LEU A 155 14.13 4.29 -3.74
N ARG A 156 13.64 3.38 -2.90
CA ARG A 156 14.40 2.92 -1.71
C ARG A 156 15.66 2.14 -2.06
N LEU A 157 15.69 1.47 -3.22
CA LEU A 157 16.86 0.76 -3.71
C LEU A 157 17.94 1.74 -4.22
N VAL A 158 17.52 2.82 -4.90
CA VAL A 158 18.41 3.88 -5.36
C VAL A 158 18.97 4.71 -4.20
N ASP A 159 18.16 5.01 -3.18
CA ASP A 159 18.60 5.70 -1.95
C ASP A 159 19.65 4.91 -1.14
N ARG A 160 19.92 3.66 -1.53
CA ARG A 160 20.88 2.77 -0.87
C ARG A 160 22.26 2.74 -1.52
N VAL A 161 22.39 3.29 -2.73
CA VAL A 161 23.65 3.41 -3.50
C VAL A 161 24.27 4.77 -3.19
#